data_AF-A0A7K3DJU2-F1
#
_entry.id   AF-A0A7K3DJU2-F1
#
_cell.length_a   1.000
_cell.length_b   1.000
_cell.length_c   1.000
_cell.angle_alpha   90.00
_cell.angle_beta   90.00
_cell.angle_gamma   90.00
#
_symmetry.space_group_name_H-M   'P 1'
#
loop_
_entity.id
_entity.type
_entity.pdbx_description
1 polymer ?
#
loop_
_entity_poly.entity_id
_entity_poly.type
_entity_poly.pdbx_seq_one_letter_code
_entity_poly.pdbx_strand_id
1 'polypeptide(L)'
;MSAARPALVPQPTHVAHRPGRFTLDAGTRLRLSPGSEAAARLLRATVGLPFVPSPDGAFVVALDPQLAGLGEEGYGLTVAPDAVLLRAAAPTGLLRGVQTVRQLLAPGGLTGRPAAPLLLPCVEITDVPRHRWRGFMLDVARHFQPVSLLRRYVELLALHKINVLQLHLTDDQGWRLPVPGYPRLTEVGGRRAESMVGPAGSTVFDGVPHEGAYT
;
A
#
# COMPACT_ATOMS: atom_id res chain seq x y z
N MET A 1 -1.58 28.59 15.87
CA MET A 1 -2.36 28.11 14.71
C MET A 1 -2.47 26.60 14.82
N SER A 2 -3.70 26.05 14.86
CA SER A 2 -3.90 24.59 14.96
C SER A 2 -3.48 23.96 13.64
N ALA A 3 -2.45 23.12 13.64
CA ALA A 3 -2.05 22.39 12.44
C ALA A 3 -3.24 21.54 11.97
N ALA A 4 -3.58 21.62 10.69
CA ALA A 4 -4.65 20.82 10.10
C ALA A 4 -4.41 19.34 10.40
N ARG A 5 -5.43 18.67 10.95
CA ARG A 5 -5.34 17.25 11.30
C ARG A 5 -5.23 16.43 10.00
N PRO A 6 -4.28 15.47 9.89
CA PRO A 6 -4.16 14.67 8.69
C PRO A 6 -5.45 13.89 8.44
N ALA A 7 -6.03 14.00 7.25
CA ALA A 7 -7.14 13.17 6.84
C ALA A 7 -6.62 11.77 6.49
N LEU A 8 -6.93 10.79 7.32
CA LEU A 8 -6.56 9.39 7.08
C LEU A 8 -7.55 8.74 6.13
N VAL A 9 -7.04 8.06 5.10
CA VAL A 9 -7.83 7.33 4.11
C VAL A 9 -7.28 5.91 3.94
N PRO A 10 -8.06 4.86 4.24
CA PRO A 10 -9.40 4.89 4.81
C PRO A 10 -9.41 5.43 6.25
N GLN A 11 -10.57 5.92 6.69
CA GLN A 11 -10.78 6.35 8.07
C GLN A 11 -10.59 5.14 9.01
N PRO A 12 -9.74 5.25 10.05
CA PRO A 12 -9.58 4.17 11.01
C PRO A 12 -10.87 3.89 11.78
N THR A 13 -11.03 2.65 12.27
CA THR A 13 -12.17 2.29 13.14
C THR A 13 -12.30 3.22 14.36
N HIS A 14 -11.18 3.54 15.00
CA HIS A 14 -11.11 4.52 16.08
C HIS A 14 -9.84 5.36 15.95
N VAL A 15 -9.97 6.67 16.15
CA VAL A 15 -8.86 7.63 16.21
C VAL A 15 -9.11 8.67 17.30
N ALA A 16 -8.15 8.79 18.22
CA ALA A 16 -8.12 9.85 19.22
C ALA A 16 -6.84 10.68 19.03
N HIS A 17 -7.00 11.97 18.75
CA HIS A 17 -5.86 12.89 18.66
C HIS A 17 -5.39 13.29 20.05
N ARG A 18 -4.07 13.30 20.25
CA ARG A 18 -3.43 13.74 21.49
C ARG A 18 -2.56 14.97 21.21
N PRO A 19 -2.34 15.86 22.20
CA PRO A 19 -1.42 16.97 22.03
C PRO A 19 0.02 16.47 21.88
N GLY A 20 0.84 17.20 21.12
CA GLY A 20 2.26 16.91 20.95
C GLY A 20 2.61 16.18 19.65
N ARG A 21 3.91 15.93 19.48
CA ARG A 21 4.51 15.29 18.30
C ARG A 21 5.68 14.42 18.75
N PHE A 22 5.86 13.30 18.07
CA PHE A 22 7.08 12.48 18.14
C PHE A 22 8.02 12.90 17.01
N THR A 23 9.30 13.10 17.33
CA THR A 23 10.32 13.45 16.34
C THR A 23 10.99 12.19 15.80
N LEU A 24 10.87 11.97 14.49
CA LEU A 24 11.56 10.93 13.76
C LEU A 24 12.81 11.52 13.09
N ASP A 25 13.96 10.94 13.40
CA ASP A 25 15.28 11.33 12.89
C ASP A 25 16.20 10.11 12.71
N ALA A 26 17.43 10.35 12.26
CA ALA A 26 18.43 9.29 12.07
C ALA A 26 18.86 8.60 13.40
N GLY A 27 18.62 9.24 14.55
CA GLY A 27 18.86 8.69 15.87
C GLY A 27 17.77 7.71 16.32
N THR A 28 16.55 7.83 15.78
CA THR A 28 15.41 6.99 16.17
C THR A 28 15.73 5.50 15.97
N ARG A 29 15.59 4.72 17.04
CA ARG A 29 15.84 3.28 17.08
C ARG A 29 14.54 2.48 17.06
N LEU A 30 14.57 1.29 16.45
CA LEU A 30 13.43 0.37 16.40
C LEU A 30 13.56 -0.77 17.39
N ARG A 31 12.52 -1.01 18.18
CA ARG A 31 12.35 -2.25 18.93
C ARG A 31 11.43 -3.18 18.16
N LEU A 32 11.90 -4.39 17.85
CA LEU A 32 11.19 -5.35 17.01
C LEU A 32 10.90 -6.62 17.80
N SER A 33 9.68 -7.11 17.74
CA SER A 33 9.40 -8.51 18.09
C SER A 33 9.78 -9.44 16.93
N PRO A 34 10.03 -10.73 17.18
CA PRO A 34 10.13 -11.73 16.11
C PRO A 34 8.92 -11.66 15.15
N GLY A 35 9.15 -11.75 13.85
CA GLY A 35 8.10 -11.74 12.82
C GLY A 35 7.65 -10.35 12.35
N SER A 36 8.23 -9.28 12.88
CA SER A 36 7.92 -7.89 12.51
C SER A 36 8.83 -7.32 11.40
N GLU A 37 9.74 -8.12 10.84
CA GLU A 37 10.82 -7.69 9.94
C GLU A 37 10.28 -7.08 8.64
N ALA A 38 9.20 -7.64 8.10
CA ALA A 38 8.56 -7.12 6.89
C ALA A 38 8.00 -5.70 7.10
N ALA A 39 7.39 -5.44 8.26
CA ALA A 39 6.89 -4.13 8.62
C ALA A 39 8.03 -3.13 8.86
N ALA A 40 9.10 -3.55 9.52
CA ALA A 40 10.30 -2.71 9.69
C ALA A 40 10.94 -2.32 8.34
N ARG A 41 11.02 -3.26 7.40
CA ARG A 41 11.51 -2.99 6.03
C ARG A 41 10.61 -2.00 5.30
N LEU A 42 9.29 -2.17 5.36
CA LEU A 42 8.34 -1.23 4.75
C LEU A 42 8.43 0.16 5.38
N LEU A 43 8.58 0.23 6.70
CA LEU A 43 8.72 1.50 7.43
C LEU A 43 9.99 2.25 7.00
N ARG A 44 11.14 1.56 6.89
CA ARG A 44 12.39 2.13 6.36
C ARG A 44 12.21 2.68 4.95
N ALA A 45 11.62 1.89 4.05
CA ALA A 45 11.38 2.31 2.67
C ALA A 45 10.43 3.51 2.58
N THR A 46 9.45 3.58 3.49
CA THR A 46 8.43 4.62 3.52
C THR A 46 8.94 5.95 4.08
N VAL A 47 9.68 5.90 5.18
CA VAL A 47 10.11 7.09 5.93
C VAL A 47 11.48 7.58 5.44
N GLY A 48 12.32 6.69 4.88
CA GLY A 48 13.65 7.02 4.42
C GLY A 48 14.68 7.17 5.55
N LEU A 49 14.40 6.66 6.74
CA LEU A 49 15.31 6.67 7.89
C LEU A 49 15.92 5.27 8.13
N PRO A 50 17.14 5.17 8.71
CA PRO A 50 17.82 3.89 8.92
C PRO A 50 17.07 2.96 9.86
N PHE A 51 16.47 3.53 10.92
CA PHE A 51 15.73 2.79 11.94
C PHE A 51 16.52 1.57 12.46
N VAL A 52 17.69 1.86 13.05
CA VAL A 52 18.59 0.82 13.56
C VAL A 52 17.89 0.05 14.69
N PRO A 53 17.87 -1.31 14.64
CA PRO A 53 17.29 -2.12 15.72
C PRO A 53 17.99 -1.88 17.07
N SER A 54 17.21 -1.83 18.15
CA SER A 54 17.68 -1.73 19.53
C SER A 54 16.62 -2.27 20.50
N PRO A 55 17.01 -3.00 21.57
CA PRO A 55 16.10 -3.42 22.64
C PRO A 55 15.39 -2.25 23.34
N ASP A 56 15.98 -1.06 23.33
CA ASP A 56 15.46 0.16 23.96
C ASP A 56 14.92 1.15 22.92
N GLY A 57 14.59 0.68 21.72
CA GLY A 57 14.08 1.52 20.65
C GLY A 57 12.75 2.20 20.99
N ALA A 58 12.71 3.53 20.89
CA ALA A 58 11.52 4.34 21.15
C ALA A 58 10.35 4.07 20.19
N PHE A 59 10.64 3.57 18.97
CA PHE A 59 9.61 3.12 18.05
C PHE A 59 9.56 1.59 18.06
N VAL A 60 8.50 1.08 18.67
CA VAL A 60 8.22 -0.34 18.85
C VAL A 60 7.31 -0.84 17.73
N VAL A 61 7.71 -1.93 17.08
CA VAL A 61 6.88 -2.71 16.15
C VAL A 61 6.77 -4.13 16.69
N ALA A 62 5.58 -4.52 17.16
CA ALA A 62 5.38 -5.75 17.90
C ALA A 62 4.22 -6.59 17.35
N LEU A 63 4.51 -7.84 17.03
CA LEU A 63 3.50 -8.87 16.99
C LEU A 63 3.11 -9.24 18.40
N ASP A 64 1.82 -9.17 18.66
CA ASP A 64 1.20 -9.50 19.93
C ASP A 64 0.02 -10.45 19.64
N PRO A 65 0.26 -11.77 19.57
CA PRO A 65 -0.79 -12.75 19.30
C PRO A 65 -1.92 -12.75 20.34
N GLN A 66 -1.69 -12.17 21.53
CA GLN A 66 -2.68 -12.04 22.59
C GLN A 66 -3.60 -10.84 22.38
N LEU A 67 -3.31 -9.98 21.39
CA LEU A 67 -4.13 -8.84 21.00
C LEU A 67 -5.44 -9.29 20.36
N ALA A 68 -6.42 -9.62 21.22
CA ALA A 68 -7.73 -10.11 20.81
C ALA A 68 -8.57 -9.02 20.13
N GLY A 69 -9.51 -9.46 19.29
CA GLY A 69 -10.54 -8.59 18.70
C GLY A 69 -10.13 -7.81 17.44
N LEU A 70 -8.86 -7.89 17.00
CA LEU A 70 -8.38 -7.15 15.81
C LEU A 70 -8.27 -7.99 14.53
N GLY A 71 -8.32 -9.32 14.63
CA GLY A 71 -8.18 -10.22 13.49
C GLY A 71 -6.81 -10.13 12.80
N GLU A 72 -6.71 -10.61 11.56
CA GLU A 72 -5.43 -10.75 10.84
C GLU A 72 -4.87 -9.43 10.28
N GLU A 73 -5.74 -8.46 10.01
CA GLU A 73 -5.36 -7.19 9.37
C GLU A 73 -5.47 -5.98 10.30
N GLY A 74 -5.99 -6.17 11.52
CA GLY A 74 -6.15 -5.09 12.47
C GLY A 74 -4.87 -4.75 13.22
N TYR A 75 -4.77 -3.50 13.66
CA TYR A 75 -3.61 -3.01 14.41
C TYR A 75 -4.00 -1.91 15.41
N GLY A 76 -3.16 -1.76 16.42
CA GLY A 76 -3.14 -0.61 17.32
C GLY A 76 -1.90 0.24 17.05
N LEU A 77 -2.08 1.56 16.99
CA LEU A 77 -0.99 2.54 16.88
C LEU A 77 -1.15 3.60 17.97
N THR A 78 -0.14 3.72 18.82
CA THR A 78 -0.03 4.79 19.81
C THR A 78 1.20 5.63 19.50
N VAL A 79 1.04 6.93 19.40
CA VAL A 79 2.11 7.91 19.24
C VAL A 79 2.05 8.86 20.43
N ALA A 80 3.10 8.84 21.24
CA ALA A 80 3.35 9.75 22.34
C ALA A 80 4.61 10.61 22.03
N PRO A 81 4.90 11.69 22.78
CA PRO A 81 6.06 12.53 22.53
C PRO A 81 7.41 11.79 22.63
N ASP A 82 7.47 10.75 23.44
CA ASP A 82 8.68 9.99 23.81
C ASP A 82 8.73 8.58 23.21
N ALA A 83 7.61 8.03 22.73
CA ALA A 83 7.56 6.69 22.16
C ALA A 83 6.45 6.49 21.11
N VAL A 84 6.67 5.53 20.21
CA VAL A 84 5.69 5.04 19.25
C VAL A 84 5.52 3.54 19.44
N LEU A 85 4.28 3.06 19.52
CA LEU A 85 3.94 1.65 19.57
C LEU A 85 3.00 1.30 18.42
N LEU A 86 3.49 0.46 17.50
CA LEU A 86 2.68 -0.21 16.49
C LEU A 86 2.60 -1.70 16.84
N ARG A 87 1.39 -2.21 17.06
CA ARG A 87 1.18 -3.62 17.38
C ARG A 87 0.02 -4.24 16.61
N ALA A 88 0.11 -5.53 16.34
CA ALA A 88 -0.94 -6.31 15.68
C ALA A 88 -0.85 -7.79 16.06
N ALA A 89 -1.97 -8.52 15.92
CA ALA A 89 -2.00 -9.97 16.14
C ALA A 89 -1.31 -10.77 15.03
N ALA A 90 -1.20 -10.20 13.82
CA ALA A 90 -0.59 -10.84 12.67
C ALA A 90 0.24 -9.85 11.82
N PRO A 91 1.20 -10.35 10.99
CA PRO A 91 2.09 -9.51 10.19
C PRO A 91 1.36 -8.51 9.28
N THR A 92 0.23 -8.91 8.70
CA THR A 92 -0.56 -8.05 7.80
C THR A 92 -1.07 -6.80 8.52
N GLY A 93 -1.50 -6.92 9.78
CA GLY A 93 -1.90 -5.76 10.60
C GLY A 93 -0.78 -4.76 10.79
N LEU A 94 0.46 -5.22 11.04
CA LEU A 94 1.61 -4.32 11.11
C LEU A 94 1.84 -3.58 9.79
N LEU A 95 1.72 -4.26 8.65
CA LEU A 95 1.83 -3.63 7.33
C LEU A 95 0.75 -2.55 7.12
N ARG A 96 -0.49 -2.78 7.57
CA ARG A 96 -1.57 -1.78 7.54
C ARG A 96 -1.24 -0.57 8.42
N GLY A 97 -0.68 -0.80 9.61
CA GLY A 97 -0.27 0.27 10.51
C GLY A 97 0.87 1.13 9.96
N VAL A 98 1.84 0.54 9.26
CA VAL A 98 2.90 1.30 8.59
C VAL A 98 2.32 2.24 7.53
N GLN A 99 1.27 1.84 6.79
CA GLN A 99 0.61 2.74 5.84
C GLN A 99 -0.13 3.89 6.53
N THR A 100 -0.65 3.68 7.74
CA THR A 100 -1.20 4.77 8.56
C THR A 100 -0.11 5.73 9.03
N VAL A 101 1.04 5.21 9.49
CA VAL A 101 2.22 6.03 9.82
C VAL A 101 2.65 6.86 8.60
N ARG A 102 2.67 6.26 7.40
CA ARG A 102 2.96 6.97 6.15
C ARG A 102 2.08 8.19 5.93
N GLN A 103 0.76 8.05 6.13
CA GLN A 103 -0.19 9.13 5.92
C GLN A 103 -0.07 10.22 7.00
N LEU A 104 0.21 9.83 8.25
CA LEU A 104 0.44 10.78 9.34
C LEU A 104 1.68 11.65 9.13
N LEU A 105 2.70 11.15 8.42
CA LEU A 105 3.93 11.88 8.08
C LEU A 105 3.82 12.79 6.86
N ALA A 106 2.76 12.64 6.06
CA ALA A 106 2.58 13.32 4.79
C ALA A 106 1.36 14.26 4.79
N PRO A 107 1.23 15.22 5.75
CA PRO A 107 0.03 16.07 5.84
C PRO A 107 -0.18 16.98 4.60
N GLY A 108 0.83 17.15 3.74
CA GLY A 108 0.76 17.93 2.48
C GLY A 108 0.82 17.11 1.19
N GLY A 109 0.73 15.78 1.26
CA GLY A 109 0.79 14.88 0.09
C GLY A 109 1.99 13.93 0.10
N LEU A 110 1.89 12.85 -0.70
CA LEU A 110 2.86 11.74 -0.76
C LEU A 110 4.06 12.01 -1.68
N THR A 111 4.16 13.22 -2.22
CA THR A 111 5.15 13.61 -3.22
C THR A 111 6.26 14.45 -2.57
N GLY A 112 7.49 13.97 -2.64
CA GLY A 112 8.68 14.66 -2.14
C GLY A 112 9.34 13.95 -0.96
N ARG A 113 10.67 14.10 -0.82
CA ARG A 113 11.38 13.69 0.39
C ARG A 113 11.01 14.67 1.50
N PRO A 114 10.42 14.21 2.61
CA PRO A 114 10.05 15.12 3.66
C PRO A 114 11.32 15.71 4.31
N ALA A 115 11.32 17.03 4.50
CA ALA A 115 12.43 17.74 5.14
C ALA A 115 12.56 17.26 6.60
N ALA A 116 13.77 16.93 7.03
CA ALA A 116 14.04 16.58 8.42
C ALA A 116 13.94 17.83 9.32
N PRO A 117 13.40 17.71 10.55
CA PRO A 117 12.90 16.50 11.20
C PRO A 117 11.47 16.11 10.81
N LEU A 118 11.21 14.80 10.77
CA LEU A 118 9.89 14.25 10.48
C LEU A 118 9.05 14.25 11.76
N LEU A 119 7.90 14.91 11.72
CA LEU A 119 7.06 15.09 12.90
C LEU A 119 5.79 14.25 12.83
N LEU A 120 5.71 13.20 13.64
CA LEU A 120 4.53 12.36 13.76
C LEU A 120 3.57 12.94 14.83
N PRO A 121 2.32 13.29 14.51
CA PRO A 121 1.39 13.81 15.51
C PRO A 121 1.03 12.73 16.54
N CYS A 122 0.88 13.12 17.81
CA CYS A 122 0.45 12.19 18.85
C CYS A 122 -1.00 11.76 18.63
N VAL A 123 -1.23 10.44 18.62
CA VAL A 123 -2.52 9.82 18.29
C VAL A 123 -2.63 8.46 18.96
N GLU A 124 -3.87 8.02 19.19
CA GLU A 124 -4.20 6.63 19.50
C GLU A 124 -5.18 6.13 18.44
N ILE A 125 -4.80 5.08 17.74
CA ILE A 125 -5.56 4.48 16.65
C ILE A 125 -5.75 3.00 16.93
N THR A 126 -6.97 2.53 16.73
CA THR A 126 -7.29 1.11 16.58
C THR A 126 -8.05 0.97 15.29
N ASP A 127 -7.62 0.05 14.44
CA ASP A 127 -8.15 -0.04 13.09
C ASP A 127 -8.29 -1.50 12.67
N VAL A 128 -9.47 -1.83 12.16
CA VAL A 128 -9.83 -3.16 11.64
C VAL A 128 -10.61 -2.97 10.34
N PRO A 129 -10.39 -3.82 9.31
CA PRO A 129 -11.15 -3.70 8.08
C PRO A 129 -12.61 -4.12 8.30
N ARG A 130 -13.55 -3.29 7.82
CA ARG A 130 -14.98 -3.64 7.78
C ARG A 130 -15.26 -4.86 6.90
N HIS A 131 -14.53 -4.97 5.77
CA HIS A 131 -14.69 -6.05 4.80
C HIS A 131 -13.37 -6.77 4.61
N ARG A 132 -13.41 -8.10 4.65
CA ARG A 132 -12.22 -8.95 4.38
C ARG A 132 -11.79 -8.89 2.92
N TRP A 133 -12.72 -8.68 1.99
CA TRP A 133 -12.43 -8.54 0.57
C TRP A 133 -12.55 -7.08 0.15
N ARG A 134 -11.41 -6.46 -0.22
CA ARG A 134 -11.35 -5.08 -0.71
C ARG A 134 -10.61 -5.16 -2.04
N GLY A 135 -11.38 -5.14 -3.12
CA GLY A 135 -10.91 -5.48 -4.46
C GLY A 135 -10.73 -4.27 -5.37
N PHE A 136 -9.74 -4.38 -6.26
CA PHE A 136 -9.58 -3.52 -7.42
C PHE A 136 -9.37 -4.40 -8.65
N MET A 137 -10.21 -4.22 -9.67
CA MET A 137 -10.03 -4.91 -10.95
C MET A 137 -9.26 -4.01 -11.91
N LEU A 138 -8.20 -4.54 -12.51
CA LEU A 138 -7.46 -3.88 -13.58
C LEU A 138 -7.62 -4.66 -14.88
N ASP A 139 -8.18 -4.01 -15.88
CA ASP A 139 -8.27 -4.52 -17.25
C ASP A 139 -6.98 -4.23 -18.01
N VAL A 140 -6.28 -5.32 -18.34
CA VAL A 140 -5.04 -5.29 -19.12
C VAL A 140 -5.21 -5.97 -20.48
N ALA A 141 -6.40 -6.52 -20.75
CA ALA A 141 -6.75 -7.11 -22.02
C ALA A 141 -7.06 -6.03 -23.06
N ARG A 142 -7.85 -5.03 -22.69
CA ARG A 142 -8.25 -3.93 -23.61
C ARG A 142 -7.05 -3.04 -23.96
N HIS A 143 -6.29 -2.64 -22.95
CA HIS A 143 -5.02 -1.93 -23.11
C HIS A 143 -3.97 -2.56 -22.22
N PHE A 144 -2.95 -3.13 -22.86
CA PHE A 144 -1.85 -3.78 -22.16
C PHE A 144 -1.12 -2.77 -21.27
N GLN A 145 -0.86 -3.17 -20.02
CA GLN A 145 -0.12 -2.37 -19.05
C GLN A 145 1.17 -3.09 -18.67
N PRO A 146 2.34 -2.41 -18.70
CA PRO A 146 3.60 -3.02 -18.32
C PRO A 146 3.63 -3.36 -16.81
N VAL A 147 4.45 -4.34 -16.43
CA VAL A 147 4.60 -4.81 -15.04
C VAL A 147 5.02 -3.67 -14.09
N SER A 148 5.81 -2.71 -14.57
CA SER A 148 6.18 -1.52 -13.79
C SER A 148 4.96 -0.72 -13.34
N LEU A 149 3.94 -0.58 -14.19
CA LEU A 149 2.69 0.08 -13.83
C LEU A 149 1.87 -0.78 -12.87
N LEU A 150 1.83 -2.10 -13.06
CA LEU A 150 1.15 -3.01 -12.12
C LEU A 150 1.72 -2.89 -10.70
N ARG A 151 3.06 -2.80 -10.57
CA ARG A 151 3.73 -2.58 -9.29
C ARG A 151 3.30 -1.26 -8.64
N ARG A 152 3.22 -0.19 -9.43
CA ARG A 152 2.74 1.11 -8.95
C ARG A 152 1.28 1.03 -8.47
N TYR A 153 0.42 0.30 -9.16
CA TYR A 153 -0.94 0.02 -8.66
C TYR A 153 -0.89 -0.72 -7.33
N VAL A 154 -0.13 -1.81 -7.21
CA VAL A 154 0.00 -2.57 -5.95
C VAL A 154 0.44 -1.68 -4.78
N GLU A 155 1.39 -0.77 -5.00
CA GLU A 155 1.81 0.20 -3.97
C GLU A 155 0.68 1.13 -3.54
N LEU A 156 -0.11 1.63 -4.48
CA LEU A 156 -1.28 2.47 -4.20
C LEU A 156 -2.40 1.69 -3.51
N LEU A 157 -2.67 0.45 -3.93
CA LEU A 157 -3.65 -0.40 -3.29
C LEU A 157 -3.25 -0.70 -1.85
N ALA A 158 -1.98 -1.04 -1.61
CA ALA A 158 -1.44 -1.29 -0.28
C ALA A 158 -1.57 -0.06 0.63
N LEU A 159 -1.24 1.13 0.13
CA LEU A 159 -1.40 2.41 0.83
C LEU A 159 -2.85 2.64 1.30
N HIS A 160 -3.83 2.29 0.46
CA HIS A 160 -5.26 2.43 0.77
C HIS A 160 -5.85 1.17 1.43
N LYS A 161 -5.00 0.25 1.86
CA LYS A 161 -5.36 -1.02 2.52
C LYS A 161 -6.26 -1.93 1.67
N ILE A 162 -6.31 -1.76 0.34
CA ILE A 162 -6.94 -2.69 -0.60
C ILE A 162 -6.08 -3.96 -0.66
N ASN A 163 -6.72 -5.14 -0.62
CA ASN A 163 -6.02 -6.42 -0.43
C ASN A 163 -6.22 -7.42 -1.54
N VAL A 164 -7.10 -7.14 -2.50
CA VAL A 164 -7.30 -7.98 -3.69
C VAL A 164 -7.06 -7.15 -4.94
N LEU A 165 -6.13 -7.62 -5.78
CA LEU A 165 -5.96 -7.15 -7.15
C LEU A 165 -6.50 -8.25 -8.09
N GLN A 166 -7.59 -7.94 -8.78
CA GLN A 166 -8.15 -8.81 -9.81
C GLN A 166 -7.63 -8.37 -11.18
N LEU A 167 -6.77 -9.17 -11.79
CA LEU A 167 -6.27 -8.91 -13.14
C LEU A 167 -7.22 -9.54 -14.16
N HIS A 168 -7.86 -8.71 -14.98
CA HIS A 168 -8.65 -9.18 -16.12
C HIS A 168 -7.70 -9.38 -17.31
N LEU A 169 -7.21 -10.63 -17.43
CA LEU A 169 -6.05 -10.99 -18.26
C LEU A 169 -6.38 -11.31 -19.72
N THR A 170 -7.65 -11.52 -20.06
CA THR A 170 -8.07 -12.01 -21.36
C THR A 170 -9.39 -11.41 -21.76
N ASP A 171 -9.51 -11.00 -23.02
CA ASP A 171 -10.74 -10.52 -23.64
C ASP A 171 -10.64 -10.64 -25.16
N ASP A 172 -11.68 -10.23 -25.89
CA ASP A 172 -11.73 -10.33 -27.35
C ASP A 172 -10.57 -9.60 -28.03
N GLN A 173 -10.12 -8.47 -27.44
CA GLN A 173 -9.09 -7.60 -28.02
C GLN A 173 -7.67 -7.96 -27.57
N GLY A 174 -7.51 -9.00 -26.75
CA GLY A 174 -6.19 -9.37 -26.24
C GLY A 174 -6.16 -10.49 -25.19
N TRP A 175 -5.21 -11.39 -25.36
CA TRP A 175 -4.87 -12.45 -24.42
C TRP A 175 -3.48 -12.20 -23.80
N ARG A 176 -3.42 -11.97 -22.49
CA ARG A 176 -2.18 -11.50 -21.79
C ARG A 176 -1.51 -12.57 -20.93
N LEU A 177 -2.17 -13.71 -20.69
CA LEU A 177 -1.69 -14.78 -19.80
C LEU A 177 -0.91 -15.84 -20.58
N PRO A 178 0.39 -16.08 -20.33
CA PRO A 178 1.10 -17.19 -20.97
C PRO A 178 0.51 -18.53 -20.49
N VAL A 179 0.18 -19.43 -21.42
CA VAL A 179 -0.30 -20.79 -21.12
C VAL A 179 0.67 -21.80 -21.74
N PRO A 180 1.39 -22.59 -20.94
CA PRO A 180 2.23 -23.66 -21.45
C PRO A 180 1.47 -24.60 -22.38
N GLY A 181 2.06 -24.94 -23.53
CA GLY A 181 1.43 -25.79 -24.55
C GLY A 181 0.52 -25.05 -25.54
N TYR A 182 0.19 -23.77 -25.30
CA TYR A 182 -0.65 -22.97 -26.20
C TYR A 182 0.00 -21.60 -26.54
N PRO A 183 1.20 -21.58 -27.14
CA PRO A 183 1.96 -20.36 -27.39
C PRO A 183 1.21 -19.35 -28.28
N ARG A 184 0.37 -19.84 -29.20
CA ARG A 184 -0.45 -18.99 -30.08
C ARG A 184 -1.42 -18.07 -29.33
N LEU A 185 -1.77 -18.37 -28.08
CA LEU A 185 -2.61 -17.50 -27.26
C LEU A 185 -1.96 -16.13 -27.05
N THR A 186 -0.65 -16.07 -26.77
CA THR A 186 0.06 -14.80 -26.62
C THR A 186 0.73 -14.34 -27.92
N GLU A 187 1.27 -15.26 -28.74
CA GLU A 187 1.91 -14.91 -30.02
C GLU A 187 0.94 -14.32 -31.04
N VAL A 188 -0.31 -14.81 -31.07
CA VAL A 188 -1.37 -14.31 -31.97
C VAL A 188 -2.41 -13.54 -31.19
N GLY A 189 -2.97 -14.11 -30.13
CA GLY A 189 -4.02 -13.45 -29.33
C GLY A 189 -3.53 -12.27 -28.50
N GLY A 190 -2.21 -12.11 -28.31
CA GLY A 190 -1.63 -10.97 -27.60
C GLY A 190 -1.52 -9.69 -28.43
N ARG A 191 -1.98 -9.67 -29.69
CA ARG A 191 -1.87 -8.52 -30.60
C ARG A 191 -3.15 -8.29 -31.39
N ARG A 192 -3.45 -7.03 -31.67
CA ARG A 192 -4.50 -6.60 -32.60
C ARG A 192 -3.94 -5.56 -33.58
N ALA A 193 -4.54 -5.47 -34.77
CA ALA A 193 -4.05 -4.61 -35.84
C ALA A 193 -4.27 -3.12 -35.58
N GLU A 194 -5.35 -2.77 -34.89
CA GLU A 194 -5.76 -1.39 -34.62
C GLU A 194 -6.74 -1.33 -33.44
N SER A 195 -7.06 -0.13 -32.97
CA SER A 195 -8.00 0.11 -31.87
C SER A 195 -9.14 1.03 -32.30
N MET A 196 -10.35 0.72 -31.81
CA MET A 196 -11.53 1.54 -32.03
C MET A 196 -11.37 2.92 -31.37
N VAL A 197 -11.65 3.98 -32.12
CA VAL A 197 -11.63 5.36 -31.65
C VAL A 197 -13.04 5.81 -31.32
N GLY A 198 -13.25 6.26 -30.08
CA GLY A 198 -14.54 6.76 -29.61
C GLY A 198 -15.38 5.71 -28.87
N PRO A 199 -16.70 5.90 -28.78
CA PRO A 199 -17.57 5.02 -27.99
C PRO A 199 -17.70 3.62 -28.62
N ALA A 200 -18.22 2.68 -27.84
CA ALA A 200 -18.54 1.34 -28.32
C ALA A 200 -19.46 1.40 -29.55
N GLY A 201 -19.13 0.63 -30.59
CA GLY A 201 -19.85 0.62 -31.87
C GLY A 201 -19.33 1.62 -32.90
N SER A 202 -18.27 2.38 -32.59
CA SER A 202 -17.59 3.22 -33.57
C SER A 202 -17.01 2.38 -34.72
N THR A 203 -17.13 2.90 -35.94
CA THR A 203 -16.51 2.32 -37.14
C THR A 203 -15.18 2.98 -37.49
N VAL A 204 -14.67 3.87 -36.62
CA VAL A 204 -13.40 4.56 -36.80
C VAL A 204 -12.31 3.85 -36.00
N PHE A 205 -11.17 3.59 -36.64
CA PHE A 205 -10.02 2.93 -36.04
C PHE A 205 -8.76 3.78 -36.21
N ASP A 206 -7.80 3.60 -35.30
CA ASP A 206 -6.55 4.38 -35.28
C ASP A 206 -5.49 3.88 -36.27
N GLY A 207 -5.65 2.68 -36.85
CA GLY A 207 -4.66 2.06 -37.72
C GLY A 207 -3.33 1.71 -37.02
N VAL A 208 -3.29 1.71 -35.67
CA VAL A 208 -2.06 1.49 -34.89
C VAL A 208 -2.11 0.13 -34.19
N PRO A 209 -1.19 -0.80 -34.50
CA PRO A 209 -1.11 -2.08 -33.81
C PRO A 209 -0.92 -1.91 -32.29
N HIS A 210 -1.65 -2.71 -31.52
CA HIS A 210 -1.51 -2.78 -30.07
C HIS A 210 -1.25 -4.21 -29.63
N GLU A 211 -0.18 -4.41 -28.85
CA GLU A 211 0.26 -5.74 -28.44
C GLU A 211 0.82 -5.79 -27.01
N GLY A 212 1.00 -7.01 -26.50
CA GLY A 212 1.67 -7.30 -25.23
C GLY A 212 1.12 -8.52 -24.51
N ALA A 213 1.98 -9.19 -23.74
CA ALA A 213 1.62 -10.28 -22.84
C ALA A 213 2.60 -10.33 -21.66
N TYR A 214 2.21 -10.97 -20.57
CA TYR A 214 3.11 -11.22 -19.44
C TYR A 214 3.97 -12.47 -19.68
N THR A 215 5.05 -12.58 -18.92
CA THR A 215 6.02 -13.68 -18.96
C THR A 215 6.05 -14.42 -17.64
#